data_AF-S4NL67-F1
#
_entry.id   AF-S4NL67-F1
#
_cell.length_a   1.000
_cell.length_b   1.000
_cell.length_c   1.000
_cell.angle_alpha   90.00
_cell.angle_beta   90.00
_cell.angle_gamma   90.00
#
_symmetry.space_group_name_H-M   'P 1'
#
loop_
_entity.id
_entity.type
_entity.pdbx_description
1 polymer ?
#
loop_
_entity_poly.entity_id
_entity_poly.type
_entity_poly.pdbx_seq_one_letter_code
_entity_poly.pdbx_strand_id
1 'polypeptide(L)'
;RPNVAEGLRLLQRCVASEPRAPLILSLLLSFISALFVFLSCAYSQLAGPGVGSAGAELLPRVLDKIFAALVYEGTPPEDRSSRNVKNVRRHGAGLLVKLGSKYPL
;
A
#
# COMPACT_ATOMS: atom_id res chain seq x y z
N ARG A 1 -23.17 -2.87 -0.61
CA ARG A 1 -21.79 -2.65 -1.11
C ARG A 1 -20.95 -2.13 0.05
N PRO A 2 -19.70 -2.57 0.23
CA PRO A 2 -18.81 -2.00 1.24
C PRO A 2 -18.63 -0.50 1.00
N ASN A 3 -18.54 0.29 2.06
CA ASN A 3 -18.42 1.74 1.99
C ASN A 3 -17.03 2.12 1.46
N VAL A 4 -16.97 2.70 0.26
CA VAL A 4 -15.71 3.07 -0.41
C VAL A 4 -14.94 4.11 0.39
N ALA A 5 -15.62 5.10 0.97
CA ALA A 5 -14.97 6.15 1.75
C ALA A 5 -14.28 5.60 3.01
N GLU A 6 -14.93 4.67 3.73
CA GLU A 6 -14.30 4.00 4.87
C GLU A 6 -13.11 3.12 4.45
N GLY A 7 -13.22 2.44 3.31
CA GLY A 7 -12.11 1.67 2.73
C GLY A 7 -10.89 2.55 2.41
N LEU A 8 -11.10 3.70 1.78
CA LEU A 8 -10.05 4.67 1.49
C LEU A 8 -9.47 5.29 2.76
N ARG A 9 -10.30 5.59 3.76
CA ARG A 9 -9.85 6.11 5.06
C ARG A 9 -8.95 5.10 5.79
N LEU A 10 -9.29 3.81 5.74
CA LEU A 10 -8.45 2.76 6.32
C LEU A 10 -7.13 2.63 5.54
N LEU A 11 -7.17 2.66 4.20
CA LEU A 11 -5.98 2.64 3.36
C LEU A 11 -5.05 3.82 3.66
N GLN A 12 -5.59 5.03 3.83
CA GLN A 12 -4.85 6.21 4.22
C GLN A 12 -4.12 6.02 5.55
N ARG A 13 -4.76 5.39 6.54
CA ARG A 13 -4.11 5.04 7.82
C ARG A 13 -2.97 4.03 7.65
N CYS A 14 -3.15 3.02 6.79
CA CYS A 14 -2.08 2.05 6.50
C CYS A 14 -0.86 2.74 5.85
N VAL A 15 -1.09 3.63 4.90
CA VAL A 15 -0.03 4.38 4.20
C VAL A 15 0.70 5.32 5.15
N ALA A 16 -0.01 6.00 6.04
CA ALA A 16 0.57 6.92 7.03
C ALA A 16 1.33 6.20 8.16
N SER A 17 1.19 4.88 8.32
CA SER A 17 1.81 4.13 9.42
C SER A 17 3.28 3.80 9.13
N GLU A 18 4.20 4.15 10.03
CA GLU A 18 5.65 3.90 9.87
C GLU A 18 6.21 2.99 10.97
N PRO A 19 5.82 1.70 10.99
CA PRO A 19 6.34 0.78 11.98
C PRO A 19 7.81 0.47 11.72
N ARG A 20 8.59 0.40 12.80
CA ARG A 20 10.00 -0.01 12.74
C ARG A 20 10.16 -1.51 12.44
N ALA A 21 9.23 -2.33 12.91
CA ALA A 21 9.31 -3.78 12.78
C ALA A 21 9.00 -4.24 11.34
N PRO A 22 9.93 -4.96 10.66
CA PRO A 22 9.74 -5.37 9.27
C PRO A 22 8.55 -6.30 9.03
N LEU A 23 8.21 -7.15 10.01
CA LEU A 23 7.02 -8.00 9.91
C LEU A 23 5.73 -7.17 9.83
N ILE A 24 5.65 -6.09 10.60
CA ILE A 24 4.49 -5.18 10.58
C ILE A 24 4.46 -4.43 9.24
N LEU A 25 5.61 -3.99 8.71
CA LEU A 25 5.68 -3.42 7.35
C LEU A 25 5.13 -4.40 6.30
N SER A 26 5.50 -5.69 6.37
CA SER A 26 4.96 -6.71 5.46
C SER A 26 3.45 -6.89 5.61
N LEU A 27 2.91 -6.87 6.83
CA LEU A 27 1.46 -6.93 7.05
C LEU A 27 0.74 -5.70 6.48
N LEU A 28 1.31 -4.50 6.63
CA LEU A 28 0.78 -3.29 6.02
C LEU A 28 0.74 -3.39 4.48
N LEU A 29 1.76 -3.98 3.85
CA LEU A 29 1.74 -4.24 2.40
C LEU A 29 0.61 -5.20 2.00
N SER A 30 0.35 -6.25 2.79
CA SER A 30 -0.81 -7.13 2.57
C SER A 30 -2.13 -6.38 2.68
N PHE A 31 -2.28 -5.51 3.68
CA PHE A 31 -3.49 -4.69 3.85
C PHE A 31 -3.65 -3.69 2.71
N ILE A 32 -2.58 -3.00 2.31
CA ILE A 32 -2.58 -2.12 1.13
C ILE A 32 -3.03 -2.91 -0.12
N SER A 33 -2.49 -4.11 -0.34
CA SER A 33 -2.89 -4.97 -1.46
C SER A 33 -4.37 -5.35 -1.42
N ALA A 34 -4.93 -5.62 -0.24
CA ALA A 34 -6.34 -5.99 -0.09
C ALA A 34 -7.27 -4.79 -0.26
N LEU A 35 -6.87 -3.62 0.23
CA LEU A 35 -7.65 -2.39 0.20
C LEU A 35 -7.54 -1.65 -1.15
N PHE A 36 -6.60 -2.02 -2.02
CA PHE A 36 -6.42 -1.37 -3.33
C PHE A 36 -7.69 -1.39 -4.19
N VAL A 37 -8.57 -2.37 -4.02
CA VAL A 37 -9.88 -2.42 -4.69
C VAL A 37 -10.71 -1.15 -4.46
N PHE A 38 -10.59 -0.50 -3.29
CA PHE A 38 -11.31 0.74 -2.99
C PHE A 38 -10.75 1.93 -3.78
N LEU A 39 -9.45 1.97 -4.05
CA LEU A 39 -8.86 2.94 -4.97
C LEU A 39 -9.41 2.72 -6.38
N SER A 40 -9.42 1.49 -6.88
CA SER A 40 -9.97 1.18 -8.20
C SER A 40 -11.45 1.58 -8.33
N CYS A 41 -12.25 1.39 -7.28
CA CYS A 41 -13.64 1.86 -7.24
C CYS A 41 -13.75 3.40 -7.24
N ALA A 42 -12.81 4.11 -6.62
CA ALA A 42 -12.80 5.57 -6.59
C ALA A 42 -12.55 6.18 -7.97
N TYR A 43 -11.69 5.54 -8.78
CA TYR A 43 -11.38 5.98 -10.14
C TYR A 43 -12.49 5.67 -11.16
N SER A 44 -13.26 4.60 -10.96
CA SER A 44 -14.28 4.16 -11.94
C SER A 44 -15.61 4.92 -11.90
N GLN A 45 -15.65 6.15 -11.37
CA GLN A 45 -16.85 7.00 -11.24
C GLN A 45 -17.99 6.37 -10.39
N LEU A 46 -17.75 5.23 -9.75
CA LEU A 46 -18.75 4.45 -8.99
C LEU A 46 -18.93 4.92 -7.53
N ALA A 47 -18.15 5.90 -7.09
CA ALA A 47 -17.99 6.20 -5.66
C ALA A 47 -18.67 7.49 -5.17
N GLY A 48 -19.34 8.24 -6.06
CA GLY A 48 -20.03 9.49 -5.71
C GLY A 48 -19.11 10.72 -5.69
N PRO A 49 -19.68 11.93 -5.49
CA PRO A 49 -18.93 13.19 -5.55
C PRO A 49 -17.83 13.25 -4.47
N GLY A 50 -16.64 13.73 -4.84
CA GLY A 50 -15.49 13.92 -3.94
C GLY A 50 -14.64 12.67 -3.66
N VAL A 51 -15.11 11.47 -4.01
CA VAL A 51 -14.33 10.24 -3.80
C VAL A 51 -13.26 10.04 -4.87
N GLY A 52 -13.52 10.48 -6.11
CA GLY A 52 -12.53 10.45 -7.19
C GLY A 52 -11.28 11.29 -6.91
N SER A 53 -11.43 12.48 -6.33
CA SER A 53 -10.30 13.33 -5.93
C SER A 53 -9.49 12.74 -4.78
N ALA A 54 -10.18 12.18 -3.77
CA ALA A 54 -9.51 11.47 -2.67
C ALA A 54 -8.72 10.25 -3.18
N GLY A 55 -9.25 9.52 -4.17
CA GLY A 55 -8.53 8.44 -4.84
C GLY A 55 -7.29 8.94 -5.58
N ALA A 56 -7.42 10.05 -6.32
CA ALA A 56 -6.32 10.67 -7.06
C ALA A 56 -5.16 11.11 -6.17
N GLU A 57 -5.46 11.66 -4.98
CA GLU A 57 -4.43 12.08 -4.01
C GLU A 57 -3.78 10.89 -3.28
N LEU A 58 -4.53 9.81 -3.05
CA LEU A 58 -4.07 8.69 -2.25
C LEU A 58 -3.21 7.70 -3.04
N LEU A 59 -3.45 7.54 -4.35
CA LEU A 59 -2.68 6.62 -5.18
C LEU A 59 -1.16 6.89 -5.15
N PRO A 60 -0.65 8.12 -5.38
CA PRO A 60 0.79 8.40 -5.30
C PRO A 60 1.38 7.97 -3.96
N ARG A 61 0.69 8.26 -2.86
CA ARG A 61 1.14 7.90 -1.51
C ARG A 61 1.18 6.39 -1.29
N VAL A 62 0.25 5.63 -1.88
CA VAL A 62 0.29 4.16 -1.86
C VAL A 62 1.52 3.65 -2.61
N LEU A 63 1.79 4.17 -3.80
CA LEU A 63 2.96 3.77 -4.60
C LEU A 63 4.27 4.11 -3.87
N ASP A 64 4.37 5.30 -3.29
CA ASP A 64 5.51 5.73 -2.47
C ASP A 64 5.72 4.77 -1.28
N LYS A 65 4.65 4.36 -0.60
CA LYS A 65 4.75 3.42 0.53
C LYS A 65 5.29 2.06 0.10
N ILE A 66 4.84 1.54 -1.04
CA ILE A 66 5.28 0.26 -1.57
C ILE A 66 6.74 0.35 -2.03
N PHE A 67 7.12 1.46 -2.67
CA PHE A 67 8.49 1.72 -3.10
C PHE A 67 9.44 1.87 -1.90
N ALA A 68 9.03 2.58 -0.85
CA ALA A 68 9.79 2.68 0.39
C ALA A 68 10.06 1.29 1.01
N ALA A 69 9.10 0.37 0.93
CA ALA A 69 9.31 -1.01 1.38
C ALA A 69 10.26 -1.80 0.45
N LEU A 70 10.26 -1.54 -0.85
CA LEU A 70 11.20 -2.14 -1.82
C LEU A 70 12.66 -1.78 -1.50
N VAL A 71 12.89 -0.54 -1.07
CA VAL A 71 14.22 -0.01 -0.71
C VAL A 71 14.52 -0.06 0.78
N TYR A 72 13.66 -0.69 1.59
CA TYR A 72 13.85 -0.78 3.04
C TYR A 72 15.16 -1.49 3.41
N GLU A 73 15.98 -0.85 4.24
CA GLU A 73 17.31 -1.36 4.63
C GLU A 73 17.36 -1.97 6.03
N GLY A 74 16.24 -1.97 6.76
CA GLY A 74 16.22 -2.38 8.16
C GLY A 74 16.30 -1.19 9.12
N THR A 75 15.96 -1.45 10.38
CA THR A 75 16.23 -0.55 11.49
C THR A 75 16.87 -1.39 12.61
N PRO A 76 17.86 -0.86 13.34
CA PRO A 76 18.53 -1.62 14.39
C PRO A 76 17.54 -2.29 15.36
N PRO A 77 17.75 -3.57 15.71
CA PRO A 77 18.95 -4.39 15.47
C PRO A 77 18.99 -5.11 14.11
N GLU A 78 17.99 -4.94 13.25
CA GLU A 78 17.98 -5.59 11.95
C GLU A 78 18.87 -4.88 10.92
N ASP A 79 19.64 -5.66 10.17
CA ASP A 79 20.42 -5.18 9.03
C ASP A 79 19.78 -5.56 7.69
N ARG A 80 20.29 -4.97 6.61
CA ARG A 80 19.80 -5.20 5.24
C ARG A 80 19.90 -6.66 4.78
N SER A 81 20.80 -7.44 5.37
CA SER A 81 21.01 -8.85 5.06
C SER A 81 20.01 -9.77 5.77
N SER A 82 19.30 -9.26 6.78
CA SER A 82 18.32 -10.02 7.56
C SER A 82 17.24 -10.63 6.66
N ARG A 83 16.76 -11.82 7.05
CA ARG A 83 15.68 -12.51 6.32
C ARG A 83 14.40 -11.66 6.29
N ASN A 84 14.10 -10.97 7.39
CA ASN A 84 12.89 -10.15 7.52
C ASN A 84 12.96 -8.93 6.59
N VAL A 85 14.09 -8.23 6.52
CA VAL A 85 14.29 -7.11 5.59
C VAL A 85 14.18 -7.57 4.14
N LYS A 86 14.86 -8.66 3.76
CA LYS A 86 14.75 -9.25 2.41
C LYS A 86 13.31 -9.60 2.05
N ASN A 87 12.54 -10.12 3.01
CA ASN A 87 11.13 -10.46 2.80
C ASN A 87 10.27 -9.21 2.57
N VAL A 88 10.46 -8.12 3.33
CA VAL A 88 9.76 -6.84 3.10
C VAL A 88 10.02 -6.34 1.68
N ARG A 89 11.28 -6.33 1.26
CA ARG A 89 11.67 -5.87 -0.07
C ARG A 89 11.06 -6.73 -1.18
N ARG A 90 11.09 -8.05 -1.02
CA ARG A 90 10.44 -9.00 -1.95
C ARG A 90 8.93 -8.77 -2.01
N HIS A 91 8.30 -8.51 -0.87
CA HIS A 91 6.86 -8.24 -0.80
C HIS A 91 6.52 -6.93 -1.53
N GLY A 92 7.28 -5.86 -1.30
CA GLY A 92 7.12 -4.59 -2.02
C GLY A 92 7.26 -4.76 -3.53
N ALA A 93 8.30 -5.47 -3.99
CA ALA A 93 8.51 -5.79 -5.40
C ALA A 93 7.32 -6.56 -6.01
N GLY A 94 6.90 -7.65 -5.35
CA GLY A 94 5.79 -8.47 -5.82
C GLY A 94 4.46 -7.72 -5.84
N LEU A 95 4.26 -6.77 -4.92
CA LEU A 95 3.08 -5.94 -4.90
C LEU A 95 3.07 -4.93 -6.06
N LEU A 96 4.19 -4.27 -6.38
CA LEU A 96 4.28 -3.37 -7.55
C LEU A 96 3.93 -4.11 -8.84
N VAL A 97 4.49 -5.31 -9.04
CA VAL A 97 4.17 -6.14 -10.22
C VAL A 97 2.68 -6.48 -10.24
N LYS A 98 2.13 -6.93 -9.11
CA LYS A 98 0.70 -7.27 -9.00
C LYS A 98 -0.19 -6.08 -9.35
N LEU A 99 0.12 -4.89 -8.85
CA LEU A 99 -0.67 -3.69 -9.12
C LEU A 99 -0.62 -3.33 -10.61
N GLY A 100 0.58 -3.30 -11.21
CA GLY A 100 0.73 -3.02 -12.63
C GLY A 100 -0.01 -4.01 -13.54
N SER A 101 -0.15 -5.27 -13.14
CA SER A 101 -0.89 -6.28 -13.91
C SER A 101 -2.40 -6.27 -13.66
N LYS A 102 -2.84 -6.12 -12.41
CA LYS A 102 -4.27 -6.26 -12.03
C LYS A 102 -5.06 -4.97 -12.10
N TYR A 103 -4.37 -3.84 -12.01
CA TYR A 103 -4.96 -2.51 -12.02
C TYR A 103 -4.15 -1.64 -12.97
N PRO A 104 -4.14 -1.95 -14.29
CA PRO A 104 -3.66 -0.99 -15.28
C PRO A 104 -4.58 0.23 -15.16
N LEU A 105 -4.07 1.28 -14.51
CA LEU A 105 -4.74 2.55 -14.36
C LEU A 105 -4.78 3.28 -15.70
#